data_AF-K9ZES1-F1
#
_entry.id   AF-K9ZES1-F1
#
_cell.length_a   1.000
_cell.length_b   1.000
_cell.length_c   1.000
_cell.angle_alpha   90.00
_cell.angle_beta   90.00
_cell.angle_gamma   90.00
#
_symmetry.space_group_name_H-M   'P 1'
#
loop_
_entity.id
_entity.type
_entity.pdbx_description
1 polymer ?
#
loop_
_entity_poly.entity_id
_entity_poly.type
_entity_poly.pdbx_seq_one_letter_code
_entity_poly.pdbx_strand_id
1 'polypeptide(L)'
;MSENNSVNGTATSTPITSPFLKALVQQIRAQDTYGTYRNWADELILKPFVVTKQKKREISIEGEVDLATISRINAFFRAVASSIEKETGLISHVVVDLGHEGFGWALVFSGRLLLTVKTLRDAHRYGFDSLEKLEEEGASFVNKGIDLAKRFPEVGNI
;
A
#
# COMPACT_ATOMS: atom_id res chain seq x y z
N MET A 1 0.20 -40.49 -12.83
CA MET A 1 1.44 -39.72 -12.97
C MET A 1 1.11 -38.30 -12.57
N SER A 2 1.56 -37.87 -11.40
CA SER A 2 1.20 -36.61 -10.79
C SER A 2 2.15 -35.53 -11.29
N GLU A 3 1.63 -34.56 -12.03
CA GLU A 3 2.41 -33.40 -12.46
C GLU A 3 2.78 -32.54 -11.26
N ASN A 4 4.07 -32.23 -11.14
CA ASN A 4 4.66 -31.38 -10.11
C ASN A 4 4.09 -29.96 -10.22
N ASN A 5 3.18 -29.61 -9.31
CA ASN A 5 2.64 -28.26 -9.16
C ASN A 5 3.59 -27.35 -8.35
N SER A 6 4.87 -27.30 -8.74
CA SER A 6 5.86 -26.40 -8.16
C SER A 6 5.73 -25.01 -8.81
N VAL A 7 4.67 -24.29 -8.48
CA VAL A 7 4.39 -22.93 -9.01
C VAL A 7 5.10 -21.81 -8.22
N ASN A 8 5.86 -22.16 -7.19
CA ASN A 8 6.59 -21.17 -6.39
C ASN A 8 7.97 -20.96 -7.01
N GLY A 9 8.01 -20.11 -8.04
CA GLY A 9 9.24 -19.76 -8.73
C GLY A 9 10.30 -19.25 -7.76
N THR A 10 11.37 -20.01 -7.61
CA THR A 10 12.69 -19.54 -7.21
C THR A 10 13.26 -18.69 -8.34
N ALA A 11 12.63 -17.55 -8.64
CA ALA A 11 13.26 -16.54 -9.46
C ALA A 11 14.26 -15.80 -8.57
N THR A 12 15.52 -15.74 -9.03
CA THR A 12 16.60 -14.91 -8.47
C THR A 12 16.05 -13.53 -8.10
N SER A 13 15.80 -13.32 -6.81
CA SER A 13 15.20 -12.09 -6.29
C SER A 13 16.30 -11.05 -6.15
N THR A 14 16.17 -9.94 -6.88
CA THR A 14 16.92 -8.74 -6.50
C THR A 14 16.35 -8.29 -5.17
N PRO A 15 17.11 -8.36 -4.07
CA PRO A 15 16.54 -8.10 -2.74
C PRO A 15 15.94 -6.71 -2.72
N ILE A 16 14.65 -6.61 -2.36
CA ILE A 16 14.00 -5.32 -2.16
C ILE A 16 14.75 -4.59 -1.04
N THR A 17 15.47 -3.52 -1.40
CA THR A 17 16.27 -2.73 -0.46
C THR A 17 15.50 -1.53 0.08
N SER A 18 14.50 -1.04 -0.65
CA SER A 18 13.74 0.15 -0.26
C SER A 18 13.02 -0.06 1.08
N PRO A 19 13.17 0.88 2.04
CA PRO A 19 12.46 0.82 3.32
C PRO A 19 10.94 0.76 3.16
N PHE A 20 10.37 1.55 2.24
CA PHE A 20 8.93 1.61 2.04
C PHE A 20 8.37 0.31 1.48
N LEU A 21 9.02 -0.27 0.47
CA LEU A 21 8.59 -1.53 -0.12
C LEU A 21 8.63 -2.69 0.89
N LYS A 22 9.63 -2.71 1.78
CA LYS A 22 9.67 -3.67 2.91
C LYS A 22 8.50 -3.49 3.87
N ALA A 23 8.20 -2.24 4.24
CA ALA A 23 7.05 -1.94 5.10
C ALA A 23 5.73 -2.39 4.44
N LEU A 24 5.59 -2.19 3.13
CA LEU A 24 4.43 -2.64 2.37
C LEU A 24 4.27 -4.17 2.38
N VAL A 25 5.34 -4.91 2.12
CA VAL A 25 5.33 -6.37 2.21
C VAL A 25 4.94 -6.83 3.61
N GLN A 26 5.51 -6.20 4.65
CA GLN A 26 5.19 -6.53 6.04
C GLN A 26 3.70 -6.33 6.33
N GLN A 27 3.10 -5.23 5.87
CA GLN A 27 1.66 -4.96 6.06
C GLN A 27 0.76 -5.95 5.32
N ILE A 28 1.18 -6.43 4.15
CA ILE A 28 0.45 -7.47 3.41
C ILE A 28 0.51 -8.80 4.16
N ARG A 29 1.71 -9.21 4.60
CA ARG A 29 1.92 -10.44 5.37
C ARG A 29 1.20 -10.41 6.72
N ALA A 30 1.11 -9.25 7.37
CA ALA A 30 0.40 -9.10 8.64
C ALA A 30 -1.13 -9.30 8.51
N GLN A 31 -1.69 -9.08 7.32
CA GLN A 31 -3.13 -9.27 7.05
C GLN A 31 -3.45 -10.65 6.47
N ASP A 32 -2.43 -11.46 6.20
CA ASP A 32 -2.57 -12.80 5.62
C ASP A 32 -2.88 -13.84 6.71
N THR A 33 -4.13 -13.83 7.18
CA THR A 33 -4.62 -14.71 8.25
C THR A 33 -4.35 -16.20 7.98
N TYR A 34 -4.39 -16.62 6.72
CA TYR A 34 -4.21 -18.02 6.32
C TYR A 34 -2.74 -18.37 6.00
N GLY A 35 -1.83 -17.40 6.02
CA GLY A 35 -0.41 -17.61 5.74
C GLY A 35 -0.12 -18.00 4.29
N THR A 36 -0.98 -17.59 3.35
CA THR A 36 -0.87 -17.87 1.91
C THR A 36 0.45 -17.37 1.32
N TYR A 37 0.90 -16.19 1.74
CA TYR A 37 2.09 -15.51 1.24
C TYR A 37 3.36 -15.89 1.98
N ARG A 38 3.30 -16.69 3.05
CA ARG A 38 4.44 -16.97 3.95
C ARG A 38 5.73 -17.36 3.22
N ASN A 39 5.62 -18.18 2.18
CA ASN A 39 6.76 -18.70 1.41
C ASN A 39 6.96 -17.99 0.06
N TRP A 40 6.20 -16.93 -0.22
CA TRP A 40 6.30 -16.19 -1.48
C TRP A 40 7.44 -15.19 -1.40
N ALA A 41 8.15 -15.01 -2.51
CA ALA A 41 9.12 -13.94 -2.65
C ALA A 41 8.44 -12.56 -2.56
N ASP A 42 9.14 -11.58 -1.99
CA ASP A 42 8.60 -10.24 -1.76
C ASP A 42 8.22 -9.56 -3.09
N GLU A 43 8.97 -9.79 -4.17
CA GLU A 43 8.66 -9.25 -5.50
C GLU A 43 7.34 -9.81 -6.04
N LEU A 44 7.04 -11.09 -5.74
CA LEU A 44 5.80 -11.72 -6.15
C LEU A 44 4.59 -11.12 -5.41
N ILE A 45 4.78 -10.77 -4.13
CA ILE A 45 3.77 -10.10 -3.31
C ILE A 45 3.49 -8.68 -3.83
N LEU A 46 4.52 -7.97 -4.29
CA LEU A 46 4.40 -6.60 -4.80
C LEU A 46 3.91 -6.53 -6.25
N LYS A 47 4.02 -7.61 -7.04
CA LYS A 47 3.61 -7.65 -8.45
C LYS A 47 2.21 -7.07 -8.73
N PRO A 48 1.17 -7.32 -7.91
CA PRO A 48 -0.16 -6.74 -8.12
C PRO A 48 -0.23 -5.21 -8.01
N PHE A 49 0.79 -4.54 -7.46
CA PHE A 49 0.88 -3.08 -7.44
C PHE A 49 1.42 -2.52 -8.75
N VAL A 50 2.07 -3.32 -9.58
CA VAL A 50 2.63 -2.87 -10.87
C VAL A 50 1.62 -3.14 -11.98
N VAL A 51 0.97 -2.07 -12.45
CA VAL A 51 -0.05 -2.11 -13.50
C VAL A 51 0.34 -1.11 -14.58
N THR A 52 0.63 -1.61 -15.79
CA THR A 52 1.04 -0.75 -16.91
C THR A 52 -0.06 0.24 -17.27
N LYS A 53 0.31 1.38 -17.85
CA LYS A 53 -0.66 2.40 -18.32
C LYS A 53 -1.69 1.81 -19.28
N GLN A 54 -1.27 0.90 -20.17
CA GLN A 54 -2.18 0.19 -21.06
C GLN A 54 -3.17 -0.66 -20.26
N LYS A 55 -2.67 -1.45 -19.30
CA LYS A 55 -3.53 -2.32 -18.50
C LYS A 55 -4.52 -1.55 -17.64
N LYS A 56 -4.12 -0.40 -17.09
CA LYS A 56 -5.03 0.51 -16.36
C LYS A 56 -6.20 0.97 -17.23
N ARG A 57 -5.97 1.28 -18.51
CA ARG A 57 -7.01 1.74 -19.44
C ARG A 57 -8.00 0.64 -19.80
N GLU A 58 -7.56 -0.61 -19.80
CA GLU A 58 -8.41 -1.79 -20.05
C GLU A 58 -9.33 -2.12 -18.86
N ILE A 59 -9.01 -1.65 -17.65
CA ILE A 59 -9.84 -1.86 -16.47
C ILE A 59 -11.08 -0.96 -16.54
N SER A 60 -12.25 -1.59 -16.51
CA SER A 60 -13.53 -0.90 -16.38
C SER A 60 -13.64 -0.22 -15.01
N ILE A 61 -14.27 0.96 -15.01
CA ILE A 61 -14.60 1.72 -13.79
C ILE A 61 -16.09 1.58 -13.43
N GLU A 62 -16.83 0.76 -14.18
CA GLU A 62 -18.24 0.49 -13.91
C GLU A 62 -18.40 -0.53 -12.78
N GLY A 63 -19.27 -0.21 -11.82
CA GLY A 63 -19.57 -1.07 -10.68
C GLY A 63 -18.58 -0.91 -9.52
N GLU A 64 -18.68 -1.81 -8.54
CA GLU A 64 -17.89 -1.76 -7.30
C GLU A 64 -16.40 -2.00 -7.52
N VAL A 65 -15.58 -1.42 -6.64
CA VAL A 65 -14.13 -1.69 -6.62
C VAL A 65 -13.89 -3.08 -6.04
N ASP A 66 -13.12 -3.90 -6.76
CA ASP A 66 -12.75 -5.23 -6.30
C ASP A 66 -12.06 -5.23 -4.91
N LEU A 67 -12.43 -6.20 -4.05
CA LEU A 67 -11.93 -6.30 -2.69
C LEU A 67 -10.42 -6.47 -2.61
N ALA A 68 -9.78 -7.13 -3.58
CA ALA A 68 -8.33 -7.24 -3.60
C ALA A 68 -7.70 -5.87 -3.92
N THR A 69 -8.34 -5.04 -4.74
CA THR A 69 -7.90 -3.67 -5.01
C THR A 69 -8.04 -2.78 -3.77
N ILE A 70 -9.18 -2.85 -3.08
CA ILE A 70 -9.37 -2.15 -1.80
C ILE A 70 -8.32 -2.60 -0.77
N SER A 71 -8.01 -3.89 -0.72
CA SER A 71 -6.98 -4.45 0.17
C SER A 71 -5.59 -3.93 -0.16
N ARG A 72 -5.23 -3.80 -1.45
CA ARG A 72 -3.96 -3.19 -1.89
C ARG A 72 -3.85 -1.72 -1.47
N ILE A 73 -4.92 -0.94 -1.66
CA ILE A 73 -4.98 0.46 -1.23
C ILE A 73 -4.78 0.56 0.28
N ASN A 74 -5.51 -0.25 1.06
CA ASN A 74 -5.35 -0.31 2.51
C ASN A 74 -3.93 -0.68 2.94
N ALA A 75 -3.33 -1.70 2.32
CA ALA A 75 -1.96 -2.12 2.60
C ALA A 75 -0.94 -1.00 2.31
N PHE A 76 -1.11 -0.27 1.20
CA PHE A 76 -0.27 0.87 0.86
C PHE A 76 -0.32 1.96 1.94
N PHE A 77 -1.52 2.42 2.33
CA PHE A 77 -1.64 3.48 3.32
C PHE A 77 -1.28 3.02 4.74
N ARG A 78 -1.46 1.73 5.07
CA ARG A 78 -0.91 1.15 6.32
C ARG A 78 0.62 1.11 6.32
N ALA A 79 1.25 0.88 5.17
CA ALA A 79 2.69 0.95 5.05
C ALA A 79 3.20 2.39 5.25
N VAL A 80 2.48 3.38 4.71
CA VAL A 80 2.74 4.80 4.97
C VAL A 80 2.61 5.11 6.46
N ALA A 81 1.50 4.74 7.09
CA ALA A 81 1.26 4.96 8.52
C ALA A 81 2.35 4.33 9.40
N SER A 82 2.66 3.05 9.18
CA SER A 82 3.69 2.32 9.92
C SER A 82 5.09 2.93 9.74
N SER A 83 5.40 3.45 8.55
CA SER A 83 6.67 4.11 8.29
C SER A 83 6.77 5.48 9.00
N ILE A 84 5.68 6.26 9.04
CA ILE A 84 5.63 7.52 9.78
C ILE A 84 5.73 7.25 11.29
N GLU A 85 4.99 6.28 11.81
CA GLU A 85 5.02 5.89 13.22
C GLU A 85 6.42 5.48 13.66
N LYS A 86 7.14 4.71 12.83
CA LYS A 86 8.52 4.31 13.11
C LYS A 86 9.49 5.48 13.29
N GLU A 87 9.31 6.57 12.53
CA GLU A 87 10.20 7.74 12.55
C GLU A 87 9.78 8.82 13.56
N THR A 88 8.51 8.81 13.99
CA THR A 88 7.92 9.90 14.81
C THR A 88 7.45 9.45 16.19
N GLY A 89 7.21 8.15 16.38
CA GLY A 89 6.57 7.59 17.58
C GLY A 89 5.06 7.83 17.66
N LEU A 90 4.46 8.53 16.70
CA LEU A 90 3.02 8.80 16.67
C LEU A 90 2.24 7.60 16.14
N ILE A 91 1.44 6.98 17.01
CA ILE A 91 0.57 5.86 16.65
C ILE A 91 -0.40 6.33 15.56
N SER A 92 -0.32 5.71 14.39
CA SER A 92 -1.01 6.19 13.20
C SER A 92 -2.11 5.22 12.76
N HIS A 93 -3.31 5.77 12.51
CA HIS A 93 -4.46 5.04 12.00
C HIS A 93 -4.71 5.34 10.53
N VAL A 94 -5.34 4.40 9.84
CA VAL A 94 -5.66 4.49 8.41
C VAL A 94 -7.14 4.27 8.21
N VAL A 95 -7.76 5.18 7.45
CA VAL A 95 -9.12 5.04 6.95
C VAL A 95 -9.08 5.15 5.44
N VAL A 96 -9.54 4.12 4.76
CA VAL A 96 -9.81 4.15 3.32
C VAL A 96 -11.31 4.02 3.16
N ASP A 97 -11.93 5.10 2.73
CA ASP A 97 -13.35 5.16 2.41
C ASP A 97 -13.51 5.30 0.91
N LEU A 98 -14.26 4.39 0.29
CA LEU A 98 -14.47 4.32 -1.15
C LEU A 98 -15.95 4.09 -1.41
N GLY A 99 -16.55 4.99 -2.20
CA GLY A 99 -17.89 4.80 -2.75
C GLY A 99 -17.87 3.80 -3.92
N HIS A 100 -19.08 3.42 -4.35
CA HIS A 100 -19.30 2.44 -5.41
C HIS A 100 -18.59 2.79 -6.73
N GLU A 101 -18.50 4.07 -7.09
CA GLU A 101 -17.82 4.55 -8.31
C GLU A 101 -16.28 4.61 -8.18
N GLY A 102 -15.70 4.13 -7.07
CA GLY A 102 -14.25 4.17 -6.85
C GLY A 102 -13.71 5.57 -6.50
N PHE A 103 -14.58 6.46 -6.04
CA PHE A 103 -14.24 7.76 -5.49
C PHE A 103 -14.22 7.72 -3.96
N GLY A 104 -13.26 8.43 -3.36
CA GLY A 104 -13.23 8.55 -1.92
C GLY A 104 -11.92 9.09 -1.40
N TRP A 105 -11.54 8.66 -0.20
CA TRP A 105 -10.39 9.18 0.53
C TRP A 105 -9.58 8.08 1.17
N ALA A 106 -8.26 8.25 1.13
CA ALA A 106 -7.34 7.59 2.05
C ALA A 106 -6.78 8.63 3.01
N LEU A 107 -7.00 8.40 4.29
CA LEU A 107 -6.60 9.26 5.39
C LEU A 107 -5.65 8.48 6.28
N VAL A 108 -4.51 9.08 6.61
CA VAL A 108 -3.61 8.63 7.68
C VAL A 108 -3.57 9.71 8.73
N PHE A 109 -3.81 9.36 9.98
CA PHE A 109 -3.85 10.33 11.08
C PHE A 109 -3.34 9.77 12.39
N SER A 110 -2.89 10.65 13.27
CA SER A 110 -2.54 10.34 14.66
C SER A 110 -3.16 11.41 15.55
N GLY A 111 -3.80 11.01 16.65
CA GLY A 111 -4.63 11.91 17.46
C GLY A 111 -5.67 12.63 16.58
N ARG A 112 -5.50 13.95 16.40
CA ARG A 112 -6.33 14.77 15.50
C ARG A 112 -5.58 15.32 14.28
N LEU A 113 -4.33 14.92 14.09
CA LEU A 113 -3.48 15.39 13.01
C LEU A 113 -3.61 14.48 11.79
N LEU A 114 -4.09 15.04 10.67
CA LEU A 114 -4.06 14.37 9.37
C LEU A 114 -2.63 14.41 8.80
N LEU A 115 -1.95 13.27 8.83
CA LEU A 115 -0.58 13.08 8.34
C LEU A 115 -0.54 12.83 6.83
N THR A 116 -1.58 12.20 6.28
CA THR A 116 -1.75 12.01 4.85
C THR A 116 -3.22 12.13 4.49
N VAL A 117 -3.48 12.89 3.43
CA VAL A 117 -4.80 13.01 2.83
C VAL A 117 -4.65 12.78 1.34
N LYS A 118 -5.31 11.75 0.83
CA LYS A 118 -5.32 11.45 -0.61
C LYS A 118 -6.74 11.23 -1.08
N THR A 119 -7.15 12.02 -2.07
CA THR A 119 -8.34 11.73 -2.86
C THR A 119 -8.06 10.54 -3.76
N LEU A 120 -8.98 9.58 -3.76
CA LEU A 120 -9.00 8.43 -4.66
C LEU A 120 -10.06 8.67 -5.72
N ARG A 121 -9.67 8.46 -6.98
CA ARG A 121 -10.54 8.50 -8.17
C ARG A 121 -10.15 7.32 -9.05
N ASP A 122 -11.11 6.74 -9.74
CA ASP A 122 -10.92 5.53 -10.55
C ASP A 122 -10.17 4.44 -9.76
N ALA A 123 -10.55 4.19 -8.50
CA ALA A 123 -9.82 3.28 -7.61
C ALA A 123 -9.71 1.86 -8.17
N HIS A 124 -10.60 1.44 -9.08
CA HIS A 124 -10.50 0.19 -9.86
C HIS A 124 -9.15 0.06 -10.57
N ARG A 125 -8.58 1.18 -11.02
CA ARG A 125 -7.32 1.26 -11.77
C ARG A 125 -6.09 1.46 -10.88
N TYR A 126 -6.24 1.30 -9.56
CA TYR A 126 -5.16 1.52 -8.62
C TYR A 126 -3.96 0.60 -8.90
N GLY A 127 -2.81 1.24 -9.10
CA GLY A 127 -1.53 0.60 -9.40
C GLY A 127 -0.51 1.61 -9.90
N PHE A 128 0.73 1.17 -10.06
CA PHE A 128 1.89 1.97 -10.40
C PHE A 128 2.55 1.43 -11.66
N ASP A 129 3.22 2.29 -12.42
CA ASP A 129 3.82 1.87 -13.69
C ASP A 129 5.04 0.96 -13.48
N SER A 130 5.69 1.06 -12.32
CA SER A 130 6.83 0.24 -11.91
C SER A 130 6.97 0.20 -10.38
N LEU A 131 7.87 -0.64 -9.85
CA LEU A 131 8.16 -0.68 -8.41
C LEU A 131 8.84 0.61 -7.93
N GLU A 132 9.65 1.24 -8.77
CA GLU A 132 10.28 2.53 -8.48
C GLU A 132 9.21 3.62 -8.31
N LYS A 133 8.18 3.65 -9.16
CA LYS A 133 7.08 4.61 -9.01
C LYS A 133 6.21 4.36 -7.78
N LEU A 134 6.02 3.09 -7.42
CA LEU A 134 5.36 2.71 -6.17
C LEU A 134 6.16 3.22 -4.96
N GLU A 135 7.48 3.05 -5.01
CA GLU A 135 8.42 3.46 -3.96
C GLU A 135 8.47 4.99 -3.81
N GLU A 136 8.63 5.72 -4.91
CA GLU A 136 8.69 7.18 -4.93
C GLU A 136 7.43 7.81 -4.33
N GLU A 137 6.23 7.33 -4.71
CA GLU A 137 4.96 7.84 -4.19
C GLU A 137 4.82 7.53 -2.70
N GLY A 138 5.15 6.30 -2.28
CA GLY A 138 5.12 5.89 -0.89
C GLY A 138 6.05 6.72 0.00
N ALA A 139 7.31 6.87 -0.42
CA ALA A 139 8.30 7.68 0.27
C ALA A 139 7.89 9.16 0.34
N SER A 140 7.27 9.70 -0.71
CA SER A 140 6.72 11.05 -0.74
C SER A 140 5.65 11.28 0.34
N PHE A 141 4.71 10.33 0.50
CA PHE A 141 3.72 10.40 1.56
C PHE A 141 4.35 10.31 2.96
N VAL A 142 5.28 9.38 3.15
CA VAL A 142 5.97 9.20 4.43
C VAL A 142 6.73 10.46 4.83
N ASN A 143 7.53 11.03 3.93
CA ASN A 143 8.32 12.23 4.21
C ASN A 143 7.44 13.44 4.55
N LYS A 144 6.34 13.65 3.83
CA LYS A 144 5.38 14.72 4.11
C LYS A 144 4.66 14.50 5.44
N GLY A 145 4.28 13.26 5.75
CA GLY A 145 3.66 12.91 7.02
C GLY A 145 4.60 13.15 8.20
N ILE A 146 5.87 12.79 8.06
CA ILE A 146 6.91 13.06 9.08
C ILE A 146 7.11 14.57 9.28
N ASP A 147 7.14 15.36 8.19
CA ASP A 147 7.24 16.83 8.29
C ASP A 147 6.06 17.41 9.09
N LEU A 148 4.84 16.98 8.79
CA LEU A 148 3.63 17.40 9.52
C LEU A 148 3.67 16.99 11.00
N ALA A 149 4.04 15.74 11.28
CA ALA A 149 4.16 15.22 12.64
C ALA A 149 5.16 16.04 13.49
N LYS A 150 6.30 16.41 12.89
CA LYS A 150 7.33 17.22 13.57
C LYS A 150 6.92 18.67 13.76
N ARG A 151 6.08 19.21 12.87
CA ARG A 151 5.61 20.59 12.93
C ARG A 151 4.46 20.80 13.91
N PHE A 152 3.60 19.80 14.09
CA PHE A 152 2.42 19.88 14.95
C PHE A 152 2.33 18.73 15.96
N PRO A 153 3.39 18.48 16.77
CA PRO A 153 3.40 17.37 17.72
C PRO A 153 2.26 17.45 18.75
N GLU A 154 1.81 18.66 19.11
CA GLU A 154 0.73 18.89 20.06
C GLU A 154 -0.63 18.39 19.57
N VAL A 155 -0.84 18.29 18.25
CA VAL A 155 -2.08 17.80 17.65
C VAL A 155 -2.06 16.27 17.48
N GLY A 156 -0.86 15.72 17.24
CA GLY A 156 -0.63 14.29 17.06
C GLY A 156 -0.61 13.48 18.37
N ASN A 157 -0.14 14.07 19.47
CA ASN A 157 -0.01 13.40 20.78
C ASN A 157 -1.28 13.42 21.65
N ILE A 158 -2.42 13.79 21.08
CA ILE A 158 -3.71 13.85 21.81
C ILE A 158 -4.28 12.45 22.02
#